data_AF-A0A349BCA5-F1
#
_entry.id   AF-A0A349BCA5-F1
#
_cell.length_a   1.000
_cell.length_b   1.000
_cell.length_c   1.000
_cell.angle_alpha   90.00
_cell.angle_beta   90.00
_cell.angle_gamma   90.00
#
_symmetry.space_group_name_H-M   'P 1'
#
loop_
_entity.id
_entity.type
_entity.pdbx_description
1 polymer ?
#
loop_
_entity_poly.entity_id
_entity_poly.type
_entity_poly.pdbx_seq_one_letter_code
_entity_poly.pdbx_strand_id
1 'polypeptide(L)'
;MADPQAPDHEDDDMDPVPGAPSDNTTAVAEIEDLREQGYGADFVVGEGGVVRCTQCRHEERPEDVEVDVFRRMEGASDPDDMSAILAMTCRECGTKGIAMVGYGPRASADEGDLLLAVDTPEDEGTDASVDNPA
;
A
#
# COMPACT_ATOMS: atom_id res chain seq x y z
N MET A 1 -0.63 25.66 40.02
CA MET A 1 0.57 26.15 39.31
C MET A 1 1.30 24.91 38.81
N ALA A 2 1.41 24.77 37.48
CA ALA A 2 2.15 23.78 36.67
C ALA A 2 1.94 22.28 37.01
N ASP A 3 1.12 21.55 36.26
CA ASP A 3 1.38 20.91 34.96
C ASP A 3 2.38 19.71 35.06
N PRO A 4 1.92 18.45 34.90
CA PRO A 4 2.76 17.27 34.90
C PRO A 4 3.47 17.11 33.55
N GLN A 5 4.80 17.19 33.57
CA GLN A 5 5.66 16.99 32.40
C GLN A 5 5.39 15.61 31.76
N ALA A 6 5.21 15.64 30.43
CA ALA A 6 4.95 14.53 29.52
C ALA A 6 6.01 13.41 29.59
N PRO A 7 5.67 12.16 29.23
CA PRO A 7 6.67 11.16 28.89
C PRO A 7 7.31 11.52 27.56
N ASP A 8 8.61 11.77 27.64
CA ASP A 8 9.65 11.45 26.66
C ASP A 8 9.17 10.44 25.61
N HIS A 9 8.85 10.92 24.41
CA HIS A 9 8.81 10.09 23.22
C HIS A 9 10.27 9.84 22.83
N GLU A 10 10.82 8.77 23.38
CA GLU A 10 12.04 8.15 22.85
C GLU A 10 11.64 7.56 21.51
N ASP A 11 12.25 8.06 20.43
CA ASP A 11 12.24 7.46 19.11
C ASP A 11 12.63 5.98 19.28
N ASP A 12 11.65 5.09 19.11
CA ASP A 12 11.84 3.64 19.12
C ASP A 12 12.63 3.32 17.85
N ASP A 13 13.96 3.40 17.96
CA ASP A 13 14.93 2.80 17.03
C ASP A 13 14.66 1.28 17.00
N MET A 14 13.64 0.89 16.25
CA MET A 14 13.26 -0.50 16.02
C MET A 14 14.44 -1.18 15.32
N ASP A 15 15.19 -2.00 16.06
CA ASP A 15 16.29 -2.80 15.52
C ASP A 15 15.88 -3.51 14.21
N PRO A 16 16.73 -3.49 13.16
CA PRO A 16 16.41 -4.13 11.90
C PRO A 16 16.23 -5.64 12.09
N VAL A 17 15.04 -6.13 11.76
CA VAL A 17 14.69 -7.55 11.83
C VAL A 17 15.49 -8.30 10.76
N PRO A 18 16.24 -9.37 11.09
CA PRO A 18 17.04 -10.10 10.10
C PRO A 18 16.13 -10.75 9.05
N GLY A 19 16.23 -10.31 7.79
CA GLY A 19 15.45 -10.82 6.65
C GLY A 19 14.85 -9.75 5.73
N ALA A 20 14.97 -8.47 6.06
CA ALA A 20 14.45 -7.39 5.21
C ALA A 20 15.25 -7.22 3.91
N PRO A 21 14.58 -6.99 2.75
CA PRO A 21 15.24 -6.65 1.49
C PRO A 21 15.99 -5.30 1.57
N SER A 22 16.91 -5.07 0.62
CA SER A 22 17.95 -4.03 0.69
C SER A 22 17.44 -2.57 0.65
N ASP A 23 16.16 -2.37 0.37
CA ASP A 23 15.43 -1.12 0.55
C ASP A 23 14.58 -1.32 1.81
N ASN A 24 15.00 -0.79 2.97
CA ASN A 24 14.39 -1.06 4.30
C ASN A 24 12.93 -0.59 4.48
N THR A 25 12.17 -0.42 3.40
CA THR A 25 10.81 0.08 3.44
C THR A 25 9.83 -1.08 3.64
N THR A 26 9.12 -1.06 4.76
CA THR A 26 8.10 -2.05 5.09
C THR A 26 6.74 -1.64 4.52
N ALA A 27 5.84 -2.61 4.31
CA ALA A 27 4.46 -2.30 3.93
C ALA A 27 3.75 -1.37 4.94
N VAL A 28 4.14 -1.45 6.22
CA VAL A 28 3.62 -0.54 7.25
C VAL A 28 4.08 0.89 6.98
N ALA A 29 5.37 1.10 6.70
CA ALA A 29 5.92 2.41 6.39
C ALA A 29 5.28 3.02 5.13
N GLU A 30 5.11 2.27 4.05
CA GLU A 30 4.44 2.77 2.83
C GLU A 30 2.99 3.17 3.09
N ILE A 31 2.27 2.39 3.90
CA ILE A 31 0.88 2.72 4.27
C ILE A 31 0.84 3.99 5.13
N GLU A 32 1.78 4.16 6.06
CA GLU A 32 1.89 5.37 6.88
C GLU A 32 2.21 6.60 6.02
N ASP A 33 3.18 6.50 5.12
CA ASP A 33 3.52 7.57 4.16
C ASP A 33 2.31 7.97 3.30
N LEU A 34 1.54 7.00 2.82
CA LEU A 34 0.32 7.26 2.05
C LEU A 34 -0.78 7.90 2.93
N ARG A 35 -0.89 7.51 4.19
CA ARG A 35 -1.84 8.12 5.14
C ARG A 35 -1.48 9.57 5.42
N GLU A 36 -0.20 9.90 5.55
CA GLU A 36 0.28 11.28 5.68
C GLU A 36 -0.03 12.12 4.43
N GLN A 37 -0.02 11.50 3.24
CA GLN A 37 -0.44 12.11 1.98
C GLN A 37 -1.97 12.23 1.83
N GLY A 38 -2.75 11.73 2.80
CA GLY A 38 -4.20 11.87 2.87
C GLY A 38 -5.01 10.62 2.49
N TYR A 39 -4.36 9.49 2.18
CA TYR A 39 -5.03 8.21 1.93
C TYR A 39 -5.40 7.51 3.25
N GLY A 40 -6.28 8.13 4.02
CA GLY A 40 -6.60 7.71 5.40
C GLY A 40 -7.67 6.63 5.54
N ALA A 41 -8.45 6.35 4.50
CA ALA A 41 -9.47 5.32 4.52
C ALA A 41 -8.96 3.99 3.97
N ASP A 42 -9.73 2.92 4.20
CA ASP A 42 -9.45 1.62 3.61
C ASP A 42 -10.47 1.27 2.51
N PHE A 43 -10.04 0.48 1.54
CA PHE A 43 -10.87 -0.17 0.54
C PHE A 43 -10.75 -1.68 0.65
N VAL A 44 -11.82 -2.38 0.30
CA VAL A 44 -11.88 -3.84 0.36
C VAL A 44 -12.23 -4.39 -1.01
N VAL A 45 -11.49 -5.40 -1.46
CA VAL A 45 -11.79 -6.11 -2.70
C VAL A 45 -12.79 -7.24 -2.41
N GLY A 46 -13.84 -7.30 -3.22
CA GLY A 46 -14.87 -8.33 -3.19
C GLY A 46 -14.95 -9.09 -4.51
N GLU A 47 -16.04 -9.84 -4.68
CA GLU A 47 -16.26 -10.73 -5.82
C GLU A 47 -16.00 -10.05 -7.18
N GLY A 48 -15.20 -10.70 -8.03
CA GLY A 48 -14.88 -10.22 -9.38
C GLY A 48 -14.06 -8.93 -9.40
N GLY A 49 -13.30 -8.67 -8.33
CA GLY A 49 -12.46 -7.49 -8.21
C GLY A 49 -13.20 -6.21 -7.85
N VAL A 50 -14.47 -6.28 -7.45
CA VAL A 50 -15.25 -5.09 -7.05
C VAL A 50 -14.61 -4.45 -5.83
N VAL A 51 -14.30 -3.15 -5.92
CA VAL A 51 -13.70 -2.40 -4.83
C VAL A 51 -14.78 -1.68 -4.05
N ARG A 52 -14.86 -1.95 -2.75
CA ARG A 52 -15.82 -1.32 -1.84
C ARG A 52 -15.14 -0.32 -0.91
N CYS A 53 -15.60 0.93 -0.96
CA CYS A 53 -15.18 1.97 -0.02
C CYS A 53 -15.70 1.66 1.40
N THR A 54 -14.83 1.69 2.42
CA THR A 54 -15.28 1.47 3.81
C THR A 54 -16.07 2.63 4.39
N GLN A 55 -15.94 3.84 3.85
CA GLN A 55 -16.61 5.04 4.37
C GLN A 55 -18.06 5.17 3.88
N CYS A 56 -18.29 5.17 2.57
CA CYS A 56 -19.62 5.34 1.98
C CYS A 56 -20.28 4.03 1.56
N ARG A 57 -19.54 2.91 1.56
CA ARG A 57 -19.98 1.59 1.06
C ARG A 57 -20.32 1.55 -0.43
N HIS A 58 -19.91 2.56 -1.20
CA HIS A 58 -19.98 2.51 -2.64
C HIS A 58 -19.08 1.38 -3.16
N GLU A 59 -19.57 0.70 -4.19
CA GLU A 59 -18.88 -0.40 -4.87
C GLU A 59 -18.56 0.04 -6.28
N GLU A 60 -17.27 -0.03 -6.62
CA GLU A 60 -16.73 0.35 -7.91
C GLU A 60 -16.26 -0.91 -8.65
N ARG A 61 -16.63 -1.02 -9.93
CA ARG A 61 -16.11 -2.09 -10.78
C ARG A 61 -14.62 -1.86 -11.02
N PRO A 62 -13.81 -2.92 -11.13
CA PRO A 62 -12.35 -2.79 -11.21
C PRO A 62 -11.90 -1.98 -12.44
N GLU A 63 -12.59 -2.09 -13.57
CA GLU A 63 -12.36 -1.31 -14.79
C GLU A 63 -12.57 0.20 -14.63
N ASP A 64 -13.34 0.59 -13.62
CA ASP A 64 -13.67 1.97 -13.38
C ASP A 64 -12.73 2.55 -12.29
N VAL A 65 -12.06 1.75 -11.47
CA VAL A 65 -11.23 2.23 -10.35
C VAL A 65 -10.03 3.03 -10.86
N GLU A 66 -9.88 4.26 -10.37
CA GLU A 66 -8.71 5.11 -10.63
C GLU A 66 -7.66 4.90 -9.52
N VAL A 67 -6.52 4.33 -9.89
CA VAL A 67 -5.39 4.09 -8.98
C VAL A 67 -4.44 5.28 -9.06
N ASP A 68 -4.31 6.00 -7.95
CA ASP A 68 -3.40 7.15 -7.84
C ASP A 68 -1.94 6.70 -7.62
N VAL A 69 -1.75 5.62 -6.85
CA VAL A 69 -0.43 5.04 -6.53
C VAL A 69 -0.54 3.52 -6.54
N PHE A 70 0.44 2.88 -7.19
CA PHE A 70 0.62 1.44 -7.17
C PHE A 70 2.02 1.11 -6.64
N ARG A 71 2.11 0.24 -5.64
CA ARG A 71 3.38 -0.23 -5.06
C ARG A 71 3.37 -1.73 -4.89
N ARG A 72 4.36 -2.42 -5.43
CA ARG A 72 4.56 -3.85 -5.19
C ARG A 72 5.45 -4.05 -3.97
N MET A 73 5.02 -4.91 -3.07
CA MET A 73 5.70 -5.22 -1.82
C MET A 73 6.05 -6.70 -1.75
N GLU A 74 7.25 -6.99 -1.29
CA GLU A 74 7.68 -8.34 -0.92
C GLU A 74 7.37 -8.59 0.56
N GLY A 75 7.05 -9.82 0.90
CA GLY A 75 6.67 -10.21 2.25
C GLY A 75 7.86 -10.09 3.20
N ALA A 76 7.65 -9.46 4.35
CA ALA A 76 8.70 -9.27 5.35
C ALA A 76 9.26 -10.61 5.90
N SER A 77 8.53 -11.71 5.75
CA SER A 77 8.93 -13.05 6.20
C SER A 77 9.35 -13.99 5.07
N ASP A 78 8.71 -13.88 3.90
CA ASP A 78 8.99 -14.67 2.71
C ASP A 78 9.02 -13.70 1.51
N PRO A 79 10.19 -13.49 0.86
CA PRO A 79 10.27 -12.62 -0.31
C PRO A 79 9.40 -13.12 -1.48
N ASP A 80 9.06 -14.41 -1.52
CA ASP A 80 8.14 -14.94 -2.53
C ASP A 80 6.68 -14.55 -2.24
N ASP A 81 6.35 -14.11 -1.01
CA ASP A 81 5.02 -13.59 -0.65
C ASP A 81 4.87 -12.15 -1.19
N MET A 82 4.38 -12.02 -2.42
CA MET A 82 4.15 -10.70 -3.02
C MET A 82 2.77 -10.15 -2.67
N SER A 83 2.73 -8.85 -2.41
CA SER A 83 1.51 -8.06 -2.25
C SER A 83 1.63 -6.75 -3.03
N ALA A 84 0.53 -6.04 -3.19
CA ALA A 84 0.49 -4.71 -3.77
C ALA A 84 -0.33 -3.77 -2.89
N ILE A 85 0.11 -2.53 -2.78
CA ILE A 85 -0.59 -1.43 -2.14
C ILE A 85 -1.12 -0.53 -3.25
N LEU A 86 -2.43 -0.28 -3.24
CA LEU A 86 -3.12 0.60 -4.16
C LEU A 86 -3.69 1.78 -3.36
N ALA A 87 -3.24 2.99 -3.68
CA ALA A 87 -3.86 4.21 -3.19
C ALA A 87 -4.83 4.72 -4.25
N MET A 88 -6.06 5.04 -3.84
CA MET A 88 -7.13 5.43 -4.77
C MET A 88 -8.11 6.41 -4.14
N THR A 89 -8.89 7.06 -5.00
CA THR A 89 -9.94 8.00 -4.60
C THR A 89 -11.32 7.44 -4.94
N CYS A 90 -12.19 7.30 -3.93
CA CYS A 90 -13.59 6.89 -4.13
C CYS A 90 -14.32 7.95 -4.96
N ARG A 91 -14.95 7.56 -6.06
CA ARG A 91 -15.59 8.52 -6.98
C ARG A 91 -16.93 9.03 -6.49
N GLU A 92 -17.59 8.29 -5.61
CA GLU A 92 -18.87 8.70 -5.03
C GLU A 92 -18.70 9.75 -3.93
N CYS A 93 -17.79 9.51 -2.97
CA CYS A 93 -17.64 10.40 -1.80
C CYS A 93 -16.33 11.21 -1.79
N GLY A 94 -15.45 11.02 -2.77
CA GLY A 94 -14.16 11.70 -2.87
C GLY A 94 -13.12 11.29 -1.82
N THR A 95 -13.40 10.24 -1.03
CA THR A 95 -12.49 9.79 0.02
C THR A 95 -11.29 9.09 -0.57
N LYS A 96 -10.10 9.51 -0.14
CA LYS A 96 -8.84 8.85 -0.44
C LYS A 96 -8.55 7.72 0.54
N GLY A 97 -8.09 6.60 0.02
CA GLY A 97 -7.79 5.43 0.83
C GLY A 97 -6.93 4.40 0.13
N ILE A 98 -6.69 3.30 0.84
CA ILE A 98 -5.71 2.29 0.47
C ILE A 98 -6.39 0.91 0.40
N ALA A 99 -6.02 0.11 -0.59
CA ALA A 99 -6.25 -1.33 -0.61
C ALA A 99 -4.91 -2.05 -0.63
N MET A 100 -4.71 -3.03 0.27
CA MET A 100 -3.60 -3.97 0.18
C MET A 100 -4.13 -5.30 -0.34
N VAL A 101 -3.53 -5.80 -1.41
CA VAL A 101 -3.98 -7.02 -2.10
C VAL A 101 -2.82 -8.00 -2.29
N GLY A 102 -3.11 -9.29 -2.36
CA GLY A 102 -2.14 -10.28 -2.81
C GLY A 102 -1.70 -10.03 -4.26
N TYR A 103 -0.45 -10.35 -4.58
CA TYR A 103 0.10 -10.20 -5.94
C TYR A 103 0.71 -11.51 -6.45
N GLY A 104 0.50 -11.82 -7.72
CA GLY A 104 1.03 -13.04 -8.35
C GLY A 104 0.30 -14.33 -7.91
N PRO A 105 0.98 -15.48 -7.85
CA PRO A 105 0.34 -16.79 -7.67
C PRO A 105 -0.41 -16.99 -6.34
N ARG A 106 -0.12 -16.14 -5.35
CA ARG A 106 -0.76 -16.17 -4.02
C ARG A 106 -1.93 -15.18 -3.90
N ALA A 107 -2.19 -14.35 -4.91
CA ALA A 107 -3.38 -13.51 -4.95
C ALA A 107 -4.65 -14.38 -4.99
N SER A 108 -5.71 -13.94 -4.32
CA SER A 108 -7.03 -14.51 -4.55
C SER A 108 -7.50 -14.22 -5.98
N ALA A 109 -8.50 -14.98 -6.45
CA ALA A 109 -9.08 -14.74 -7.76
C ALA A 109 -9.63 -13.31 -7.89
N ASP A 110 -10.31 -12.82 -6.85
CA ASP A 110 -10.89 -11.48 -6.82
C ASP A 110 -9.83 -10.37 -6.88
N GLU A 111 -8.74 -10.52 -6.13
CA GLU A 111 -7.61 -9.58 -6.18
C GLU A 111 -6.90 -9.62 -7.54
N GLY A 112 -6.73 -10.81 -8.12
CA GLY A 112 -6.20 -10.96 -9.46
C GLY A 112 -7.06 -10.29 -10.52
N ASP A 113 -8.39 -10.46 -10.45
CA ASP A 113 -9.34 -9.83 -11.35
C ASP A 113 -9.28 -8.30 -11.25
N LEU A 114 -9.13 -7.75 -10.04
CA LEU A 114 -8.90 -6.32 -9.85
C LEU A 114 -7.61 -5.87 -10.55
N LEU A 115 -6.47 -6.50 -10.22
CA LEU A 115 -5.15 -6.13 -10.73
C LEU A 115 -5.04 -6.23 -12.25
N LEU A 116 -5.80 -7.13 -12.87
CA LEU A 116 -5.83 -7.27 -14.33
C LEU A 116 -6.68 -6.20 -15.03
N ALA A 117 -7.62 -5.56 -14.32
CA ALA A 117 -8.55 -4.62 -14.93
C ALA A 117 -8.24 -3.15 -14.62
N VAL A 118 -7.57 -2.85 -13.50
CA VAL A 118 -7.18 -1.47 -13.16
C VAL A 118 -6.07 -0.97 -14.06
N ASP A 119 -6.13 0.31 -14.40
CA ASP A 119 -5.02 1.01 -15.03
C ASP A 119 -4.06 1.46 -13.92
N THR A 120 -2.93 0.76 -13.78
CA THR A 120 -1.90 1.13 -12.81
C THR A 120 -0.94 2.12 -13.44
N PRO A 121 -0.59 3.24 -12.79
CA PRO A 121 0.53 4.05 -13.25
C PRO A 121 1.76 3.14 -13.32
N GLU A 122 2.41 3.08 -14.49
CA GLU A 122 3.60 2.26 -14.68
C GLU A 122 4.58 2.57 -13.54
N ASP A 123 5.06 1.52 -12.84
CA ASP A 123 6.13 1.65 -11.86
C ASP A 123 7.28 2.37 -12.58
N GLU A 124 7.51 3.65 -12.27
CA GLU A 124 8.77 4.33 -12.57
C GLU A 124 9.83 3.67 -11.68
N GLY A 125 10.24 2.47 -12.08
CA GLY A 125 11.37 1.77 -11.52
C GLY A 125 12.56 2.71 -11.61
N THR A 126 12.94 3.27 -10.47
CA THR A 126 14.25 3.88 -10.33
C THR A 126 15.24 2.73 -10.47
N ASP A 127 15.69 2.51 -11.70
CA ASP A 127 16.94 1.86 -12.02
C ASP A 127 18.02 2.70 -11.32
N ALA A 128 18.28 2.37 -10.04
CA ALA A 128 19.39 2.89 -9.29
C ALA A 128 20.64 2.36 -9.99
N SER A 129 21.09 3.14 -10.97
CA SER A 129 22.34 3.01 -11.68
C SER A 129 23.43 2.58 -10.71
N VAL A 130 23.98 1.39 -10.99
CA VAL A 130 25.20 0.87 -10.39
C VAL A 130 26.33 1.86 -10.68
N ASP A 131 26.59 2.78 -9.74
CA ASP A 131 27.82 3.55 -9.69
C ASP A 131 28.92 2.62 -9.16
N ASN A 132 29.59 1.93 -10.08
CA ASN A 132 30.81 1.16 -9.80
C ASN A 132 32.03 2.07 -10.03
N PRO A 133 32.69 2.59 -8.98
CA PRO A 133 33.96 3.29 -9.16
C PRO A 133 35.06 2.29 -9.53
N ALA A 134 35.76 2.59 -10.62
CA ALA A 134 36.91 1.86 -11.15
C ALA A 134 38.18 1.98 -10.28
#